data_AF-A0A2E2EG10-F1
#
_entry.id   AF-A0A2E2EG10-F1
#
_cell.length_a   1.000
_cell.length_b   1.000
_cell.length_c   1.000
_cell.angle_alpha   90.00
_cell.angle_beta   90.00
_cell.angle_gamma   90.00
#
_symmetry.space_group_name_H-M   'P 1'
#
loop_
_entity.id
_entity.type
_entity.pdbx_description
1 polymer ?
#
loop_
_entity_poly.entity_id
_entity_poly.type
_entity_poly.pdbx_seq_one_letter_code
_entity_poly.pdbx_strand_id
1 'polypeptide(L)'
;MKNWSVQVFFMELRQLITYRADFWINFFGQTFISLTIAYFLWDSIFLSAQTKVMNGFTIQGMIFYYLCVPLIFRVQQGQGIGFISREIYDGVLNKYLLYPI
;
A
#
# COMPACT_ATOMS: atom_id res chain seq x y z
N MET A 1 -8.98 30.85 -13.51
CA MET A 1 -9.21 30.28 -12.17
C MET A 1 -8.12 29.24 -11.92
N LYS A 2 -7.23 29.50 -10.98
CA LYS A 2 -6.11 28.62 -10.65
C LYS A 2 -6.69 27.38 -9.95
N ASN A 3 -6.48 26.19 -10.49
CA ASN A 3 -7.09 24.95 -9.99
C ASN A 3 -6.51 24.60 -8.62
N TRP A 4 -7.10 25.19 -7.58
CA TRP A 4 -6.71 25.04 -6.19
C TRP A 4 -6.56 23.56 -5.78
N SER A 5 -7.50 22.71 -6.19
CA SER A 5 -7.46 21.25 -5.94
C SER A 5 -6.20 20.58 -6.47
N VAL A 6 -5.69 21.03 -7.62
CA VAL A 6 -4.46 20.50 -8.21
C VAL A 6 -3.24 20.93 -7.39
N GLN A 7 -3.24 22.14 -6.84
CA GLN A 7 -2.14 22.62 -6.00
C GLN A 7 -2.07 21.88 -4.67
N VAL A 8 -3.22 21.66 -4.02
CA VAL A 8 -3.32 20.87 -2.78
C VAL A 8 -2.83 19.44 -3.04
N PHE A 9 -3.27 18.82 -4.14
CA PHE A 9 -2.82 17.48 -4.54
C PHE A 9 -1.29 17.40 -4.70
N PHE A 10 -0.68 18.33 -5.45
CA PHE A 10 0.77 18.34 -5.64
C PHE A 10 1.55 18.64 -4.35
N MET A 11 0.97 19.40 -3.42
CA MET A 11 1.59 19.67 -2.12
C MET A 11 1.70 18.39 -1.28
N GLU A 12 0.59 17.67 -1.12
CA GLU A 12 0.54 16.39 -0.40
C GLU A 12 1.42 15.33 -1.07
N LEU A 13 1.38 15.27 -2.40
CA LEU A 13 2.22 14.36 -3.18
C LEU A 13 3.72 14.62 -2.94
N ARG A 14 4.11 15.90 -2.81
CA ARG A 14 5.48 16.29 -2.50
C ARG A 14 5.87 15.92 -1.06
N GLN A 15 4.96 16.06 -0.10
CA GLN A 15 5.20 15.68 1.30
C GLN A 15 5.42 14.17 1.43
N LEU A 16 4.56 13.37 0.79
CA LEU A 16 4.70 11.90 0.73
C LEU A 16 6.00 11.46 0.04
N ILE A 17 6.34 12.11 -1.08
CA ILE A 17 7.57 11.80 -1.81
C ILE A 17 8.81 12.34 -1.08
N THR A 18 8.73 13.32 -0.19
CA THR A 18 9.93 13.81 0.53
C THR A 18 10.52 12.72 1.42
N TYR A 19 9.68 11.84 1.99
CA TYR A 19 10.07 10.63 2.72
C TYR A 19 10.19 9.39 1.80
N ARG A 20 10.90 9.53 0.66
CA ARG A 20 11.02 8.47 -0.38
C ARG A 20 11.31 7.09 0.20
N ALA A 21 12.30 6.97 1.09
CA ALA A 21 12.73 5.68 1.61
C ALA A 21 11.60 4.97 2.36
N ASP A 22 10.86 5.69 3.20
CA ASP A 22 9.74 5.11 3.96
C ASP A 22 8.63 4.63 3.03
N PHE A 23 8.26 5.44 2.02
CA PHE A 23 7.28 5.05 1.01
C PHE A 23 7.71 3.81 0.23
N TRP A 24 8.93 3.77 -0.31
CA TRP A 24 9.39 2.64 -1.12
C TRP A 24 9.58 1.37 -0.28
N ILE A 25 10.03 1.48 0.98
CA ILE A 25 10.20 0.34 1.89
C ILE A 25 8.83 -0.22 2.30
N ASN A 26 7.91 0.63 2.73
CA ASN A 26 6.56 0.20 3.12
C ASN A 26 5.77 -0.32 1.91
N PHE A 27 5.89 0.32 0.75
CA PHE A 27 5.15 -0.09 -0.44
C PHE A 27 5.78 -1.33 -1.09
N PHE A 28 6.99 -1.22 -1.62
CA PHE A 28 7.62 -2.31 -2.37
C PHE A 28 8.23 -3.36 -1.46
N GLY A 29 8.92 -2.96 -0.39
CA GLY A 29 9.57 -3.90 0.52
C GLY A 29 8.58 -4.87 1.14
N GLN A 30 7.50 -4.36 1.72
CA GLN A 30 6.47 -5.21 2.34
C GLN A 30 5.79 -6.13 1.32
N THR A 31 5.40 -5.63 0.14
CA THR A 31 4.76 -6.46 -0.89
C THR A 31 5.71 -7.52 -1.43
N PHE A 32 6.95 -7.15 -1.71
CA PHE A 32 7.95 -8.06 -2.27
C PHE A 32 8.30 -9.18 -1.29
N ILE A 33 8.50 -8.86 -0.01
CA ILE A 33 8.78 -9.85 1.03
C ILE A 33 7.60 -10.81 1.19
N SER A 34 6.38 -10.28 1.32
CA SER A 34 5.17 -11.10 1.46
C SER A 34 4.96 -12.02 0.26
N LEU A 35 5.18 -11.52 -0.96
CA LEU A 35 5.02 -12.31 -2.18
C LEU A 35 6.11 -13.38 -2.32
N THR A 36 7.35 -13.06 -1.93
CA THR A 36 8.46 -14.02 -1.91
C THR A 36 8.19 -15.15 -0.93
N ILE A 37 7.74 -14.83 0.29
CA ILE A 37 7.37 -15.83 1.29
C ILE A 37 6.22 -16.71 0.77
N ALA A 38 5.18 -16.09 0.21
CA ALA A 38 4.05 -16.83 -0.36
C ALA A 38 4.49 -17.77 -1.50
N TYR A 39 5.39 -17.31 -2.38
CA TYR A 39 5.94 -18.12 -3.46
C TYR A 39 6.62 -19.39 -2.93
N PHE A 40 7.60 -19.24 -2.04
CA PHE A 40 8.34 -20.38 -1.49
C PHE A 40 7.46 -21.31 -0.65
N LEU A 41 6.48 -20.75 0.06
CA LEU A 41 5.53 -21.52 0.84
C LEU A 41 4.67 -22.40 -0.07
N TRP A 42 4.06 -21.82 -1.11
CA TRP A 42 3.24 -22.59 -2.04
C TRP A 42 4.08 -23.56 -2.87
N ASP A 43 5.29 -23.20 -3.29
CA ASP A 43 6.20 -24.12 -3.98
C ASP A 43 6.47 -25.37 -3.12
N SER A 44 6.74 -25.18 -1.82
CA SER A 44 6.95 -26.31 -0.89
C SER A 44 5.71 -27.20 -0.74
N ILE A 45 4.51 -26.60 -0.72
CA ILE A 45 3.23 -27.31 -0.58
C ILE A 45 2.92 -28.12 -1.83
N PHE A 46 3.09 -27.53 -3.02
CA PHE A 46 2.89 -28.21 -4.30
C PHE A 46 3.90 -29.35 -4.52
N LEU A 47 5.16 -29.15 -4.13
CA LEU A 47 6.18 -30.21 -4.14
C LEU A 47 5.83 -31.37 -3.20
N SER A 48 5.38 -31.06 -1.98
CA SER A 48 5.02 -32.08 -1.00
C SER A 48 3.76 -32.87 -1.39
N ALA A 49 2.79 -32.24 -2.04
CA ALA A 49 1.56 -32.90 -2.44
C ALA A 49 1.68 -33.75 -3.70
N GLN A 50 2.78 -33.60 -4.46
CA GLN A 50 2.99 -34.25 -5.77
C GLN A 50 1.86 -33.96 -6.79
N THR A 51 1.07 -32.91 -6.57
CA THR A 51 -0.01 -32.50 -7.46
C THR A 51 0.34 -31.17 -8.12
N LYS A 52 -0.03 -31.00 -9.40
CA LYS A 52 0.16 -29.73 -10.14
C LYS A 52 -1.01 -28.77 -10.00
N VAL A 53 -2.14 -29.26 -9.50
CA VAL A 53 -3.38 -28.51 -9.35
C VAL A 53 -3.98 -28.86 -7.99
N MET A 54 -4.17 -27.85 -7.16
CA MET A 54 -4.87 -27.99 -5.89
C MET A 54 -6.21 -27.27 -5.98
N ASN A 55 -7.30 -28.04 -5.90
CA ASN A 55 -8.66 -27.51 -5.87
C ASN A 55 -8.99 -26.55 -7.04
N GLY A 56 -8.47 -26.84 -8.24
CA GLY A 56 -8.64 -26.01 -9.44
C GLY A 56 -7.62 -24.87 -9.58
N PHE A 57 -6.79 -24.60 -8.57
CA PHE A 57 -5.73 -23.59 -8.63
C PHE A 57 -4.38 -24.20 -8.98
N THR A 58 -3.68 -23.56 -9.91
CA THR A 58 -2.26 -23.77 -10.16
C THR A 58 -1.42 -22.87 -9.25
N ILE A 59 -0.14 -23.17 -9.11
CA ILE A 59 0.80 -22.33 -8.35
C ILE A 59 0.80 -20.87 -8.87
N GLN A 60 0.72 -20.69 -10.19
CA GLN A 60 0.64 -19.37 -10.82
C GLN A 60 -0.64 -18.62 -10.43
N GLY A 61 -1.79 -19.31 -10.37
CA GLY A 61 -3.06 -18.72 -9.94
C GLY A 61 -3.03 -18.29 -8.48
N MET A 62 -2.44 -19.11 -7.61
CA MET A 62 -2.24 -18.78 -6.19
C MET A 62 -1.35 -17.53 -6.02
N ILE A 63 -0.20 -17.48 -6.70
CA ILE A 63 0.72 -16.34 -6.62
C ILE A 63 0.06 -15.06 -7.15
N PHE A 64 -0.70 -15.17 -8.26
CA PHE A 64 -1.44 -14.04 -8.80
C PHE A 64 -2.46 -13.49 -7.81
N TYR A 65 -3.21 -14.36 -7.13
CA TYR A 65 -4.13 -13.96 -6.07
C TYR A 65 -3.41 -13.23 -4.93
N TYR A 66 -2.29 -13.78 -4.45
CA TYR A 66 -1.46 -13.16 -3.41
C TYR A 66 -0.84 -11.82 -3.84
N LEU A 67 -0.70 -11.56 -5.14
CA LEU A 67 -0.29 -10.27 -5.66
C LEU A 67 -1.47 -9.28 -5.69
N CYS A 68 -2.63 -9.70 -6.19
CA CYS A 68 -3.78 -8.83 -6.38
C CYS A 68 -4.43 -8.37 -5.08
N VAL A 69 -4.61 -9.27 -4.10
CA VAL A 69 -5.29 -8.96 -2.83
C VAL A 69 -4.67 -7.77 -2.09
N PRO A 70 -3.35 -7.75 -1.78
CA PRO A 70 -2.75 -6.62 -1.06
C PRO A 70 -2.77 -5.32 -1.88
N LEU A 71 -2.73 -5.39 -3.21
CA LEU A 71 -2.88 -4.19 -4.04
C LEU A 71 -4.29 -3.60 -3.92
N ILE A 72 -5.32 -4.43 -4.02
CA ILE A 72 -6.72 -3.99 -3.85
C ILE A 72 -6.93 -3.43 -2.45
N PHE A 73 -6.39 -4.10 -1.43
CA PHE A 73 -6.52 -3.66 -0.05
C PHE A 73 -5.85 -2.30 0.19
N ARG A 74 -4.71 -2.03 -0.43
CA ARG A 74 -4.03 -0.72 -0.37
C ARG A 74 -4.75 0.37 -1.15
N VAL A 75 -5.42 0.04 -2.25
CA VAL A 75 -6.27 0.99 -2.98
C VAL A 75 -7.51 1.34 -2.14
N GLN A 76 -8.04 0.35 -1.41
CA GLN A 76 -9.20 0.53 -0.55
C GLN A 76 -8.86 1.27 0.76
N GLN A 77 -7.71 0.98 1.35
CA GLN A 77 -7.23 1.67 2.54
C GLN A 77 -6.63 3.03 2.14
N GLY A 78 -7.39 4.10 2.35
CA GLY A 78 -6.90 5.47 2.25
C GLY A 78 -5.94 5.84 3.38
N GLN A 79 -5.96 7.10 3.82
CA GLN A 79 -5.16 7.53 4.98
C GLN A 79 -5.52 6.71 6.23
N GLY A 80 -4.51 6.18 6.92
CA GLY A 80 -4.69 5.25 8.03
C GLY A 80 -5.42 5.85 9.23
N ILE A 81 -5.98 4.98 10.07
CA ILE A 81 -6.60 5.36 11.35
C ILE A 81 -5.55 6.10 12.20
N GLY A 82 -5.86 7.35 12.56
CA GLY A 82 -4.96 8.21 13.36
C GLY A 82 -4.23 9.29 12.58
N PHE A 83 -4.34 9.34 11.24
CA PHE A 83 -3.79 10.45 10.45
C PHE A 83 -4.35 11.80 10.91
N ILE A 84 -5.68 11.93 10.99
CA ILE A 84 -6.34 13.14 11.49
C ILE A 84 -5.96 13.43 12.95
N SER A 85 -5.84 12.40 13.79
CA SER A 85 -5.43 12.57 15.19
C SER A 85 -4.04 13.16 15.32
N ARG A 86 -3.12 12.76 14.43
CA ARG A 86 -1.75 13.29 14.39
C ARG A 86 -1.73 14.71 13.80
N GLU A 87 -2.52 15.01 12.77
CA GLU A 87 -2.67 16.39 12.26
C GLU A 87 -3.25 17.36 13.30
N ILE A 88 -4.17 16.88 14.15
CA ILE A 88 -4.71 17.64 15.28
C ILE A 88 -3.60 17.85 16.33
N TYR A 89 -2.86 16.80 16.68
CA TYR A 89 -1.78 16.87 17.67
C TYR A 89 -0.66 17.82 17.22
N ASP A 90 -0.26 17.75 15.96
CA ASP A 90 0.81 18.57 15.36
C ASP A 90 0.36 20.01 15.05
N GLY A 91 -0.92 20.34 15.29
CA GLY A 91 -1.49 21.68 15.08
C GLY A 91 -1.60 22.11 13.62
N VAL A 92 -1.35 21.19 12.68
CA VAL A 92 -1.40 21.43 11.23
C VAL A 92 -2.82 21.80 10.80
N LEU A 93 -3.83 21.18 11.42
CA LEU A 93 -5.24 21.52 11.17
C LEU A 93 -5.55 22.99 11.51
N ASN A 94 -5.02 23.50 12.63
CA ASN A 94 -5.21 24.91 13.04
C ASN A 94 -4.57 25.89 12.05
N LYS A 95 -3.43 25.52 11.45
CA LYS A 95 -2.78 26.34 10.43
C LYS A 95 -3.66 26.49 9.19
N TYR A 96 -4.32 25.42 8.74
CA TYR A 96 -5.24 25.47 7.61
C TYR A 96 -6.54 26.23 7.91
N LEU A 97 -7.00 26.24 9.16
CA LEU A 97 -8.16 27.03 9.59
C LEU A 97 -7.87 28.54 9.65
N LEU A 98 -6.67 28.92 10.06
CA LEU A 98 -6.24 30.32 10.17
C LEU A 98 -5.81 30.93 8.83
N TYR A 99 -5.16 30.12 7.98
CA TYR A 99 -4.73 30.52 6.65
C TYR A 99 -5.12 29.43 5.65
N PRO A 100 -6.35 29.48 5.11
CA PRO A 100 -6.74 28.57 4.05
C PRO A 100 -5.87 28.86 2.83
N ILE A 101 -5.13 27.84 2.40
CA ILE A 101 -4.43 27.81 1.10
C ILE A 101 -5.41 28.01 -0.04
#